data_AF-A0A965F3M4-F1
#
_entry.id   AF-A0A965F3M4-F1
#
_cell.length_a   1.000
_cell.length_b   1.000
_cell.length_c   1.000
_cell.angle_alpha   90.00
_cell.angle_beta   90.00
_cell.angle_gamma   90.00
#
_symmetry.space_group_name_H-M   'P 1'
#
loop_
_entity.id
_entity.type
_entity.pdbx_description
1 polymer ?
#
loop_
_entity_poly.entity_id
_entity_poly.type
_entity_poly.pdbx_seq_one_letter_code
_entity_poly.pdbx_strand_id
1 'polypeptide(L)'
;MRNPKMYGLALSVALSVNACNDRSDTGAASQPELNFEESLQLQLIEAQPGDTIEIPPGRHEMTRSLSLSVPGVTIRGAGMDRSILSFSGQLQGAEGLLVTADDFVIEDLAIEDTIGDALKINESTNVIIRRVRTEWTNGPDPENGAYGIYPVQSSHILIDSSVAIGAADAGIYVGQSSQIIVRNSRAEYNVAGIEIENSTFADVYDNVATNNTGGILVFDLPNLEIQGGQGTRVFHNTVYENNTANFAPEGAIVGNVPAGTGLLILANDNIEVFENTFRDNNNVNLMVYSFVLGGRSIDDPSYDPYPEQIYIHDNQYEGGGTEPAHALLAKWHAATGNHSPDIVWGGLIRAGGSIENLICLGEAPSQTFLNLGGTGNPEDTSTDTEPHACSLPR
;
A
#
# COMPACT_ATOMS: atom_id res chain seq x y z
N MET A 1 -73.16 12.81 -90.42
CA MET A 1 -73.27 14.29 -90.52
C MET A 1 -72.50 14.87 -89.33
N ARG A 2 -71.31 15.43 -89.57
CA ARG A 2 -71.00 16.88 -89.68
C ARG A 2 -70.55 17.48 -88.34
N ASN A 3 -69.27 17.88 -88.35
CA ASN A 3 -68.76 19.17 -87.87
C ASN A 3 -68.47 19.39 -86.34
N PRO A 4 -67.63 20.39 -85.99
CA PRO A 4 -66.34 20.13 -85.32
C PRO A 4 -66.01 21.12 -84.15
N LYS A 5 -64.74 21.09 -83.69
CA LYS A 5 -63.96 22.13 -82.98
C LYS A 5 -64.28 22.40 -81.49
N MET A 6 -63.26 22.33 -80.63
CA MET A 6 -62.58 23.52 -80.08
C MET A 6 -61.27 23.16 -79.36
N TYR A 7 -60.35 24.12 -79.32
CA TYR A 7 -58.94 24.06 -78.96
C TYR A 7 -58.67 24.05 -77.44
N GLY A 8 -57.50 23.51 -77.05
CA GLY A 8 -56.91 23.65 -75.72
C GLY A 8 -55.43 23.25 -75.72
N LEU A 9 -54.56 24.26 -75.71
CA LEU A 9 -53.11 24.26 -75.89
C LEU A 9 -52.35 23.83 -74.63
N ALA A 10 -51.30 23.00 -74.73
CA ALA A 10 -50.15 23.05 -73.83
C ALA A 10 -48.89 22.49 -74.53
N LEU A 11 -47.89 23.35 -74.61
CA LEU A 11 -46.64 23.21 -75.37
C LEU A 11 -45.59 22.51 -74.50
N SER A 12 -45.05 21.39 -74.94
CA SER A 12 -43.92 20.70 -74.32
C SER A 12 -42.61 21.10 -75.02
N VAL A 13 -41.76 21.85 -74.31
CA VAL A 13 -40.38 22.15 -74.72
C VAL A 13 -39.44 21.42 -73.77
N ALA A 14 -38.70 20.45 -74.33
CA ALA A 14 -37.62 19.76 -73.66
C ALA A 14 -36.39 20.67 -73.55
N LEU A 15 -35.86 20.81 -72.34
CA LEU A 15 -34.58 21.44 -72.06
C LEU A 15 -33.71 20.44 -71.29
N SER A 16 -32.70 19.94 -71.98
CA SER A 16 -31.59 19.13 -71.49
C SER A 16 -30.72 19.94 -70.54
N VAL A 17 -30.56 19.47 -69.30
CA VAL A 17 -29.61 20.02 -68.34
C VAL A 17 -28.36 19.14 -68.32
N ASN A 18 -27.23 19.72 -68.70
CA ASN A 18 -25.91 19.12 -68.59
C ASN A 18 -25.58 18.81 -67.13
N ALA A 19 -25.12 17.59 -66.87
CA ALA A 19 -24.51 17.22 -65.60
C ALA A 19 -23.14 17.90 -65.48
N CYS A 20 -23.04 18.91 -64.62
CA CYS A 20 -21.75 19.38 -64.11
C CYS A 20 -21.26 18.40 -63.03
N ASN A 21 -20.07 17.89 -63.28
CA ASN A 21 -19.35 16.95 -62.45
C ASN A 21 -18.62 17.73 -61.33
N ASP A 22 -19.32 18.11 -60.28
CA ASP A 22 -18.68 18.58 -59.05
C ASP A 22 -18.39 17.36 -58.17
N ARG A 23 -17.21 16.77 -58.38
CA ARG A 23 -16.55 15.98 -57.34
C ARG A 23 -16.15 16.95 -56.23
N SER A 24 -17.06 17.15 -55.27
CA SER A 24 -16.65 17.53 -53.93
C SER A 24 -15.90 16.34 -53.34
N ASP A 25 -14.56 16.44 -53.32
CA ASP A 25 -13.74 15.72 -52.37
C ASP A 25 -14.23 16.10 -50.97
N THR A 26 -15.18 15.32 -50.44
CA THR A 26 -15.38 15.25 -49.01
C THR A 26 -14.16 14.53 -48.45
N GLY A 27 -13.07 15.28 -48.26
CA GLY A 27 -12.01 14.86 -47.37
C GLY A 27 -12.65 14.53 -46.04
N ALA A 28 -12.82 13.24 -45.76
CA ALA A 28 -13.12 12.79 -44.42
C ALA A 28 -12.01 13.40 -43.56
N ALA A 29 -12.38 14.34 -42.69
CA ALA A 29 -11.44 14.88 -41.72
C ALA A 29 -10.88 13.67 -40.97
N SER A 30 -9.59 13.38 -41.16
CA SER A 30 -8.91 12.37 -40.37
C SER A 30 -9.13 12.76 -38.92
N GLN A 31 -9.77 11.87 -38.14
CA GLN A 31 -9.86 12.09 -36.70
C GLN A 31 -8.43 12.33 -36.18
N PRO A 32 -8.24 13.27 -35.24
CA PRO A 32 -6.93 13.47 -34.65
C PRO A 32 -6.43 12.13 -34.12
N GLU A 33 -5.20 11.75 -34.49
CA GLU A 33 -4.58 10.56 -33.93
C GLU A 33 -4.34 10.82 -32.44
N LEU A 34 -4.99 10.03 -31.58
CA LEU A 34 -4.82 10.15 -30.14
C LEU A 34 -3.39 9.76 -29.78
N ASN A 35 -2.77 10.54 -28.90
CA ASN A 35 -1.53 10.11 -28.27
C ASN A 35 -1.81 8.95 -27.29
N PHE A 36 -0.74 8.37 -26.72
CA PHE A 36 -0.89 7.23 -25.82
C PHE A 36 -1.74 7.53 -24.59
N GLU A 37 -1.49 8.66 -23.90
CA GLU A 37 -2.25 9.07 -22.72
C GLU A 37 -3.74 9.23 -23.05
N GLU A 38 -4.06 9.93 -24.15
CA GLU A 38 -5.44 10.13 -24.63
C GLU A 38 -6.12 8.81 -24.98
N SER A 39 -5.41 7.89 -25.64
CA SER A 39 -5.92 6.57 -26.00
C SER A 39 -6.17 5.69 -24.77
N LEU A 40 -5.28 5.71 -23.78
CA LEU A 40 -5.44 4.98 -22.53
C LEU A 40 -6.61 5.52 -21.71
N GLN A 41 -6.73 6.84 -21.59
CA GLN A 41 -7.86 7.49 -20.93
C GLN A 41 -9.19 7.12 -21.58
N LEU A 42 -9.26 7.13 -22.91
CA LEU A 42 -10.46 6.70 -23.62
C LEU A 42 -10.80 5.23 -23.34
N GLN A 43 -9.81 4.33 -23.37
CA GLN A 43 -10.01 2.91 -23.04
C GLN A 43 -10.55 2.71 -21.62
N LEU A 44 -10.04 3.46 -20.63
CA LEU A 44 -10.51 3.41 -19.25
C LEU A 44 -11.95 3.93 -19.12
N ILE A 45 -12.32 4.98 -19.87
CA ILE A 45 -13.67 5.55 -19.87
C ILE A 45 -14.68 4.61 -20.53
N GLU A 46 -14.29 3.94 -21.62
CA GLU A 46 -15.18 3.09 -22.41
C GLU A 46 -15.21 1.63 -21.94
N ALA A 47 -14.32 1.26 -21.00
CA ALA A 47 -14.18 -0.10 -20.48
C ALA A 47 -15.53 -0.72 -20.08
N GLN A 48 -15.68 -2.00 -20.38
CA GLN A 48 -16.80 -2.84 -19.97
C GLN A 48 -16.29 -3.99 -19.06
N PRO A 49 -17.16 -4.57 -18.23
CA PRO A 49 -16.78 -5.71 -17.42
C PRO A 49 -16.24 -6.87 -18.26
N GLY A 50 -15.09 -7.40 -17.86
CA GLY A 50 -14.35 -8.44 -18.58
C GLY A 50 -13.32 -7.93 -19.57
N ASP A 51 -13.23 -6.62 -19.80
CA ASP A 51 -12.23 -6.04 -20.69
C ASP A 51 -10.82 -6.19 -20.12
N THR A 52 -9.85 -6.30 -21.05
CA THR A 52 -8.43 -6.20 -20.75
C THR A 52 -7.86 -5.00 -21.49
N ILE A 53 -7.28 -4.07 -20.74
CA ILE A 53 -6.57 -2.90 -21.25
C ILE A 53 -5.07 -3.22 -21.22
N GLU A 54 -4.45 -3.25 -22.41
CA GLU A 54 -3.05 -3.62 -22.57
C GLU A 54 -2.16 -2.37 -22.62
N ILE A 55 -1.14 -2.33 -21.76
CA ILE A 55 -0.10 -1.30 -21.72
C ILE A 55 1.11 -1.82 -22.50
N PRO A 56 1.38 -1.29 -23.72
CA PRO A 56 2.47 -1.78 -24.55
C PRO A 56 3.84 -1.51 -23.91
N PRO A 57 4.89 -2.24 -24.30
CA PRO A 57 6.26 -1.93 -23.86
C PRO A 57 6.64 -0.49 -24.23
N GLY A 58 7.27 0.20 -23.28
CA GLY A 58 7.70 1.59 -23.39
C GLY A 58 7.61 2.32 -22.05
N ARG A 59 8.21 3.50 -21.99
CA ARG A 59 7.95 4.49 -20.95
C ARG A 59 6.98 5.52 -21.52
N HIS A 60 5.82 5.64 -20.90
CA HIS A 60 4.71 6.45 -21.37
C HIS A 60 4.47 7.61 -20.42
N GLU A 61 4.64 8.84 -20.92
CA GLU A 61 4.49 10.05 -20.11
C GLU A 61 3.02 10.39 -19.87
N MET A 62 2.63 10.47 -18.61
CA MET A 62 1.31 10.83 -18.13
C MET A 62 1.35 12.24 -17.55
N THR A 63 0.40 13.08 -17.97
CA THR A 63 0.26 14.44 -17.45
C THR A 63 -0.92 14.57 -16.47
N ARG A 64 -1.76 13.53 -16.37
CA ARG A 64 -2.99 13.52 -15.59
C ARG A 64 -3.19 12.17 -14.89
N SER A 65 -3.82 12.18 -13.72
CA SER A 65 -4.26 10.95 -13.05
C SER A 65 -5.19 10.11 -13.93
N LEU A 66 -5.04 8.79 -13.84
CA LEU A 66 -5.91 7.81 -14.47
C LEU A 66 -6.97 7.33 -13.46
N SER A 67 -8.16 6.97 -13.95
CA SER A 67 -9.24 6.46 -13.10
C SER A 67 -10.00 5.32 -13.75
N LEU A 68 -10.40 4.33 -12.95
CA LEU A 68 -11.24 3.21 -13.36
C LEU A 68 -12.34 2.94 -12.32
N SER A 69 -13.59 2.86 -12.77
CA SER A 69 -14.75 2.57 -11.90
C SER A 69 -15.63 1.43 -12.43
N VAL A 70 -15.12 0.65 -13.38
CA VAL A 70 -15.85 -0.45 -14.01
C VAL A 70 -15.32 -1.77 -13.45
N PRO A 71 -16.18 -2.62 -12.86
CA PRO A 71 -15.76 -3.88 -12.27
C PRO A 71 -15.36 -4.91 -13.32
N GLY A 72 -14.53 -5.88 -12.93
CA GLY A 72 -14.14 -7.00 -13.79
C GLY A 72 -13.11 -6.66 -14.87
N VAL A 73 -12.46 -5.49 -14.78
CA VAL A 73 -11.46 -5.04 -15.75
C VAL A 73 -10.06 -5.50 -15.35
N THR A 74 -9.28 -5.92 -16.33
CA THR A 74 -7.84 -6.19 -16.17
C THR A 74 -7.01 -5.10 -16.85
N ILE A 75 -6.02 -4.54 -16.17
CA ILE A 75 -4.95 -3.74 -16.77
C ILE A 75 -3.67 -4.58 -16.80
N ARG A 76 -3.11 -4.80 -17.98
CA ARG A 76 -1.94 -5.68 -18.17
C ARG A 76 -0.83 -4.98 -18.93
N GLY A 77 0.40 -5.05 -18.44
CA GLY A 77 1.59 -4.65 -19.18
C GLY A 77 2.43 -5.83 -19.69
N ALA A 78 3.61 -5.52 -20.21
CA ALA A 78 4.56 -6.49 -20.76
C ALA A 78 5.69 -6.89 -19.79
N GLY A 79 5.59 -6.44 -18.54
CA GLY A 79 6.54 -6.60 -17.42
C GLY A 79 6.80 -5.26 -16.73
N MET A 80 7.05 -5.28 -15.41
CA MET A 80 7.29 -4.06 -14.61
C MET A 80 8.49 -3.22 -15.08
N ASP A 81 9.47 -3.84 -15.75
CA ASP A 81 10.64 -3.14 -16.33
C ASP A 81 10.45 -2.79 -17.81
N ARG A 82 9.26 -3.06 -18.37
CA ARG A 82 8.98 -2.97 -19.80
C ARG A 82 7.81 -2.05 -20.13
N SER A 83 6.75 -2.07 -19.34
CA SER A 83 5.59 -1.20 -19.49
C SER A 83 5.55 -0.23 -18.31
N ILE A 84 5.92 1.02 -18.55
CA ILE A 84 6.10 2.03 -17.49
C ILE A 84 5.17 3.21 -17.77
N LEU A 85 4.33 3.54 -16.81
CA LEU A 85 3.55 4.78 -16.76
C LEU A 85 4.33 5.79 -15.92
N SER A 86 4.88 6.83 -16.55
CA SER A 86 5.68 7.87 -15.90
C SER A 86 4.82 9.09 -15.62
N PHE A 87 4.79 9.52 -14.37
CA PHE A 87 4.10 10.72 -13.91
C PHE A 87 5.06 11.86 -13.57
N SER A 88 6.34 11.75 -13.97
CA SER A 88 7.35 12.80 -13.77
C SER A 88 6.97 14.17 -14.40
N GLY A 89 6.01 14.18 -15.33
CA GLY A 89 5.41 15.37 -15.94
C GLY A 89 3.96 15.65 -15.51
N GLN A 90 3.47 15.07 -14.41
CA GLN A 90 2.08 15.21 -13.96
C GLN A 90 1.73 16.67 -13.68
N LEU A 91 0.64 17.14 -14.30
CA LEU A 91 0.13 18.51 -14.19
C LEU A 91 -1.22 18.56 -13.45
N GLN A 92 -1.96 17.45 -13.40
CA GLN A 92 -3.27 17.39 -12.76
C GLN A 92 -3.52 16.07 -12.03
N GLY A 93 -4.16 16.19 -10.86
CA GLY A 93 -4.46 15.09 -9.96
C GLY A 93 -3.24 14.71 -9.13
N ALA A 94 -3.45 13.85 -8.14
CA ALA A 94 -2.38 13.38 -7.25
C ALA A 94 -1.99 11.94 -7.60
N GLU A 95 -2.99 11.10 -7.88
CA GLU A 95 -2.79 9.67 -8.05
C GLU A 95 -2.20 9.32 -9.42
N GLY A 96 -1.46 8.23 -9.52
CA GLY A 96 -1.13 7.61 -10.81
C GLY A 96 -2.36 6.94 -11.42
N LEU A 97 -2.90 5.96 -10.68
CA LEU A 97 -4.14 5.28 -11.00
C LEU A 97 -5.04 5.17 -9.77
N LEU A 98 -6.25 5.71 -9.88
CA LEU A 98 -7.33 5.55 -8.91
C LEU A 98 -8.34 4.50 -9.41
N VAL A 99 -8.60 3.47 -8.60
CA VAL A 99 -9.60 2.43 -8.88
C VAL A 99 -10.68 2.43 -7.80
N THR A 100 -11.93 2.32 -8.22
CA THR A 100 -13.09 2.12 -7.35
C THR A 100 -14.02 1.11 -8.01
N ALA A 101 -13.62 -0.16 -7.98
CA ALA A 101 -14.24 -1.21 -8.76
C ALA A 101 -13.89 -2.61 -8.22
N ASP A 102 -14.90 -3.49 -8.16
CA ASP A 102 -14.73 -4.90 -7.80
C ASP A 102 -14.11 -5.73 -8.93
N ASP A 103 -13.60 -6.92 -8.58
CA ASP A 103 -13.06 -7.91 -9.53
C ASP A 103 -11.95 -7.32 -10.43
N PHE A 104 -11.11 -6.47 -9.85
CA PHE A 104 -10.05 -5.75 -10.56
C PHE A 104 -8.73 -6.50 -10.54
N VAL A 105 -8.07 -6.56 -11.70
CA VAL A 105 -6.72 -7.12 -11.85
C VAL A 105 -5.79 -6.07 -12.46
N ILE A 106 -4.62 -5.89 -11.85
CA ILE A 106 -3.51 -5.17 -12.46
C ILE A 106 -2.25 -6.03 -12.43
N GLU A 107 -1.60 -6.17 -13.58
CA GLU A 107 -0.37 -6.96 -13.67
C GLU A 107 0.66 -6.47 -14.68
N ASP A 108 1.94 -6.74 -14.40
CA ASP A 108 3.05 -6.61 -15.35
C ASP A 108 3.37 -5.19 -15.84
N LEU A 109 3.29 -4.18 -14.98
CA LEU A 109 3.66 -2.80 -15.31
C LEU A 109 4.28 -2.03 -14.12
N ALA A 110 4.83 -0.85 -14.41
CA ALA A 110 5.29 0.08 -13.40
C ALA A 110 4.55 1.42 -13.45
N ILE A 111 4.42 2.06 -12.29
CA ILE A 111 3.94 3.41 -12.10
C ILE A 111 5.06 4.19 -11.41
N GLU A 112 5.55 5.25 -12.05
CA GLU A 112 6.71 6.02 -11.59
C GLU A 112 6.34 7.48 -11.33
N ASP A 113 6.96 8.06 -10.29
CA ASP A 113 7.07 9.51 -10.07
C ASP A 113 5.72 10.27 -10.00
N THR A 114 4.71 9.69 -9.34
CA THR A 114 3.43 10.36 -9.10
C THR A 114 3.58 11.46 -8.05
N ILE A 115 2.78 12.53 -8.17
CA ILE A 115 2.75 13.61 -7.17
C ILE A 115 2.22 13.09 -5.82
N GLY A 116 1.21 12.22 -5.86
CA GLY A 116 0.64 11.54 -4.70
C GLY A 116 0.67 10.03 -4.88
N ASP A 117 -0.38 9.34 -4.46
CA ASP A 117 -0.42 7.87 -4.41
C ASP A 117 -0.21 7.22 -5.79
N ALA A 118 0.66 6.22 -5.91
CA ALA A 118 0.95 5.62 -7.21
C ALA A 118 -0.21 4.76 -7.72
N LEU A 119 -0.65 3.78 -6.93
CA LEU A 119 -1.79 2.92 -7.21
C LEU A 119 -2.76 2.92 -6.03
N LYS A 120 -3.86 3.64 -6.16
CA LYS A 120 -4.92 3.69 -5.15
C LYS A 120 -6.12 2.87 -5.56
N ILE A 121 -6.53 1.95 -4.70
CA ILE A 121 -7.71 1.09 -4.92
C ILE A 121 -8.61 1.26 -3.71
N ASN A 122 -9.75 1.93 -3.90
CA ASN A 122 -10.66 2.29 -2.82
C ASN A 122 -11.94 1.45 -2.90
N GLU A 123 -12.50 1.05 -1.76
CA GLU A 123 -13.84 0.48 -1.66
C GLU A 123 -14.10 -0.68 -2.64
N SER A 124 -13.14 -1.59 -2.75
CA SER A 124 -13.14 -2.65 -3.78
C SER A 124 -13.02 -4.06 -3.19
N THR A 125 -13.68 -5.03 -3.80
CA THR A 125 -13.62 -6.46 -3.45
C THR A 125 -12.99 -7.27 -4.58
N ASN A 126 -12.25 -8.33 -4.23
CA ASN A 126 -11.55 -9.21 -5.18
C ASN A 126 -10.52 -8.44 -6.02
N VAL A 127 -9.46 -7.98 -5.36
CA VAL A 127 -8.40 -7.18 -5.99
C VAL A 127 -7.14 -8.03 -6.14
N ILE A 128 -6.59 -8.09 -7.36
CA ILE A 128 -5.32 -8.76 -7.64
C ILE A 128 -4.32 -7.76 -8.20
N ILE A 129 -3.22 -7.55 -7.47
CA ILE A 129 -2.07 -6.76 -7.89
C ILE A 129 -0.89 -7.71 -8.01
N ARG A 130 -0.41 -7.93 -9.24
CA ARG A 130 0.63 -8.94 -9.50
C ARG A 130 1.75 -8.42 -10.37
N ARG A 131 3.00 -8.52 -9.91
CA ARG A 131 4.16 -8.03 -10.68
C ARG A 131 3.99 -6.56 -11.10
N VAL A 132 3.56 -5.74 -10.15
CA VAL A 132 3.48 -4.28 -10.31
C VAL A 132 4.63 -3.63 -9.55
N ARG A 133 5.31 -2.65 -10.17
CA ARG A 133 6.30 -1.81 -9.50
C ARG A 133 5.75 -0.40 -9.30
N THR A 134 5.87 0.14 -8.11
CA THR A 134 5.70 1.57 -7.83
C THR A 134 7.05 2.14 -7.40
N GLU A 135 7.43 3.29 -7.95
CA GLU A 135 8.75 3.88 -7.66
C GLU A 135 8.76 5.40 -7.77
N TRP A 136 9.35 6.05 -6.77
CA TRP A 136 9.86 7.41 -6.89
C TRP A 136 11.35 7.36 -7.20
N THR A 137 11.69 7.69 -8.45
CA THR A 137 13.01 7.42 -9.04
C THR A 137 14.11 8.36 -8.54
N ASN A 138 13.73 9.44 -7.83
CA ASN A 138 14.62 10.32 -7.08
C ASN A 138 15.10 9.74 -5.74
N GLY A 139 14.58 8.57 -5.32
CA GLY A 139 14.88 7.96 -4.03
C GLY A 139 14.09 8.61 -2.88
N PRO A 140 14.46 8.32 -1.62
CA PRO A 140 13.80 8.87 -0.43
C PRO A 140 13.74 10.41 -0.43
N ASP A 141 12.53 10.96 -0.51
CA ASP A 141 12.28 12.40 -0.50
C ASP A 141 10.91 12.69 0.16
N PRO A 142 10.81 13.66 1.09
CA PRO A 142 9.53 14.03 1.71
C PRO A 142 8.48 14.58 0.73
N GLU A 143 8.87 15.00 -0.47
CA GLU A 143 7.95 15.46 -1.52
C GLU A 143 7.43 14.33 -2.41
N ASN A 144 7.87 13.09 -2.18
CA ASN A 144 7.30 11.93 -2.87
C ASN A 144 5.85 11.70 -2.44
N GLY A 145 5.11 10.96 -3.28
CA GLY A 145 3.77 10.54 -2.92
C GLY A 145 3.78 9.61 -1.70
N ALA A 146 2.67 9.65 -0.95
CA ALA A 146 2.56 8.96 0.32
C ALA A 146 2.61 7.43 0.13
N TYR A 147 1.74 6.89 -0.73
CA TYR A 147 1.57 5.44 -0.83
C TYR A 147 1.89 4.89 -2.22
N GLY A 148 2.70 3.84 -2.27
CA GLY A 148 3.00 3.12 -3.51
C GLY A 148 1.81 2.28 -3.98
N ILE A 149 1.65 1.11 -3.40
CA ILE A 149 0.50 0.22 -3.64
C ILE A 149 -0.48 0.40 -2.48
N TYR A 150 -1.68 0.89 -2.76
CA TYR A 150 -2.62 1.41 -1.75
C TYR A 150 -4.06 0.90 -1.94
N PRO A 151 -4.36 -0.38 -1.69
CA PRO A 151 -5.71 -0.82 -1.40
C PRO A 151 -6.20 -0.31 -0.03
N VAL A 152 -7.42 0.21 0.01
CA VAL A 152 -8.03 0.74 1.23
C VAL A 152 -9.54 0.56 1.22
N GLN A 153 -10.13 0.28 2.39
CA GLN A 153 -11.56 -0.03 2.50
C GLN A 153 -11.99 -1.20 1.61
N SER A 154 -11.10 -2.20 1.48
CA SER A 154 -11.20 -3.26 0.48
C SER A 154 -11.23 -4.65 1.11
N SER A 155 -11.64 -5.66 0.33
CA SER A 155 -11.61 -7.05 0.80
C SER A 155 -11.16 -8.05 -0.26
N HIS A 156 -10.60 -9.18 0.19
CA HIS A 156 -10.09 -10.24 -0.68
C HIS A 156 -9.00 -9.70 -1.62
N ILE A 157 -7.91 -9.24 -1.01
CA ILE A 157 -6.80 -8.59 -1.69
C ILE A 157 -5.64 -9.57 -1.83
N LEU A 158 -5.08 -9.67 -3.03
CA LEU A 158 -3.82 -10.36 -3.30
C LEU A 158 -2.81 -9.37 -3.88
N ILE A 159 -1.72 -9.13 -3.17
CA ILE A 159 -0.51 -8.47 -3.65
C ILE A 159 0.57 -9.54 -3.77
N ASP A 160 1.02 -9.82 -5.00
CA ASP A 160 1.96 -10.91 -5.27
C ASP A 160 3.09 -10.48 -6.21
N SER A 161 4.32 -10.72 -5.79
CA SER A 161 5.52 -10.49 -6.62
C SER A 161 5.66 -9.02 -7.05
N SER A 162 5.22 -8.09 -6.21
CA SER A 162 5.22 -6.64 -6.49
C SER A 162 6.39 -5.94 -5.82
N VAL A 163 6.70 -4.73 -6.28
CA VAL A 163 7.85 -3.94 -5.81
C VAL A 163 7.38 -2.52 -5.49
N ALA A 164 7.78 -1.98 -4.33
CA ALA A 164 7.47 -0.59 -3.96
C ALA A 164 8.70 0.13 -3.41
N ILE A 165 9.03 1.28 -4.01
CA ILE A 165 10.30 1.98 -3.77
C ILE A 165 10.08 3.48 -3.57
N GLY A 166 10.61 4.05 -2.49
CA GLY A 166 10.71 5.51 -2.33
C GLY A 166 9.46 6.23 -1.84
N ALA A 167 8.43 5.52 -1.36
CA ALA A 167 7.20 6.14 -0.85
C ALA A 167 7.47 6.97 0.42
N ALA A 168 6.90 8.19 0.48
CA ALA A 168 7.05 9.09 1.63
C ALA A 168 6.24 8.65 2.86
N ASP A 169 5.34 7.69 2.70
CA ASP A 169 4.67 6.99 3.79
C ASP A 169 4.96 5.49 3.66
N ALA A 170 4.10 4.72 3.00
CA ALA A 170 4.25 3.28 2.88
C ALA A 170 4.42 2.81 1.43
N GLY A 171 5.40 1.93 1.20
CA GLY A 171 5.62 1.32 -0.10
C GLY A 171 4.44 0.44 -0.51
N ILE A 172 4.13 -0.56 0.30
CA ILE A 172 2.92 -1.37 0.19
C ILE A 172 2.07 -1.08 1.42
N TYR A 173 0.93 -0.44 1.22
CA TYR A 173 -0.02 -0.11 2.27
C TYR A 173 -1.33 -0.85 2.04
N VAL A 174 -1.85 -1.52 3.06
CA VAL A 174 -3.21 -2.09 3.04
C VAL A 174 -3.95 -1.61 4.29
N GLY A 175 -4.92 -0.71 4.10
CA GLY A 175 -5.61 -0.06 5.20
C GLY A 175 -7.09 -0.38 5.26
N GLN A 176 -7.66 -0.42 6.46
CA GLN A 176 -9.12 -0.52 6.66
C GLN A 176 -9.73 -1.69 5.86
N SER A 177 -9.03 -2.82 5.76
CA SER A 177 -9.33 -3.88 4.80
C SER A 177 -9.42 -5.25 5.46
N SER A 178 -9.91 -6.25 4.74
CA SER A 178 -10.03 -7.62 5.27
C SER A 178 -9.69 -8.71 4.26
N GLN A 179 -9.18 -9.84 4.74
CA GLN A 179 -8.76 -10.98 3.91
C GLN A 179 -7.68 -10.57 2.91
N ILE A 180 -6.49 -10.36 3.45
CA ILE A 180 -5.37 -9.74 2.74
C ILE A 180 -4.24 -10.77 2.61
N ILE A 181 -3.64 -10.84 1.43
CA ILE A 181 -2.40 -11.57 1.21
C ILE A 181 -1.39 -10.62 0.58
N VAL A 182 -0.25 -10.43 1.23
CA VAL A 182 0.93 -9.76 0.67
C VAL A 182 2.08 -10.75 0.64
N ARG A 183 2.52 -11.14 -0.56
CA ARG A 183 3.56 -12.16 -0.70
C ARG A 183 4.55 -11.95 -1.82
N ASN A 184 5.70 -12.61 -1.72
CA ASN A 184 6.78 -12.60 -2.72
C ASN A 184 7.22 -11.18 -3.14
N SER A 185 6.91 -10.17 -2.34
CA SER A 185 7.03 -8.76 -2.72
C SER A 185 8.25 -8.13 -2.06
N ARG A 186 8.71 -7.02 -2.64
CA ARG A 186 9.87 -6.28 -2.15
C ARG A 186 9.49 -4.83 -1.87
N ALA A 187 9.75 -4.38 -0.65
CA ALA A 187 9.61 -2.98 -0.28
C ALA A 187 10.97 -2.43 0.19
N GLU A 188 11.45 -1.38 -0.47
CA GLU A 188 12.74 -0.76 -0.12
C GLU A 188 12.73 0.76 -0.23
N TYR A 189 13.54 1.43 0.59
CA TYR A 189 13.67 2.90 0.58
C TYR A 189 12.37 3.68 0.83
N ASN A 190 11.38 3.07 1.51
CA ASN A 190 10.17 3.73 1.95
C ASN A 190 10.29 4.20 3.41
N VAL A 191 9.37 5.01 3.92
CA VAL A 191 9.28 5.19 5.38
C VAL A 191 8.83 3.87 6.00
N ALA A 192 7.63 3.38 5.67
CA ALA A 192 7.19 2.04 5.97
C ALA A 192 7.34 1.14 4.74
N GLY A 193 8.02 -0.01 4.87
CA GLY A 193 8.13 -0.95 3.76
C GLY A 193 6.77 -1.55 3.39
N ILE A 194 6.23 -2.36 4.31
CA ILE A 194 4.89 -2.95 4.21
C ILE A 194 4.08 -2.53 5.44
N GLU A 195 2.89 -1.99 5.23
CA GLU A 195 1.98 -1.57 6.30
C GLU A 195 0.62 -2.23 6.16
N ILE A 196 0.16 -2.83 7.26
CA ILE A 196 -1.20 -3.33 7.45
C ILE A 196 -1.85 -2.47 8.53
N GLU A 197 -2.70 -1.54 8.13
CA GLU A 197 -3.33 -0.55 9.03
C GLU A 197 -4.82 -0.86 9.21
N ASN A 198 -5.32 -0.87 10.45
CA ASN A 198 -6.74 -0.98 10.78
C ASN A 198 -7.46 -2.11 10.03
N SER A 199 -6.77 -3.23 9.84
CA SER A 199 -7.18 -4.30 8.93
C SER A 199 -7.30 -5.65 9.65
N THR A 200 -8.07 -6.56 9.07
CA THR A 200 -8.34 -7.87 9.67
C THR A 200 -7.97 -9.04 8.76
N PHE A 201 -7.45 -10.12 9.32
CA PHE A 201 -7.14 -11.36 8.59
C PHE A 201 -6.16 -11.12 7.43
N ALA A 202 -4.92 -10.77 7.76
CA ALA A 202 -3.86 -10.56 6.79
C ALA A 202 -2.75 -11.61 6.91
N ASP A 203 -2.29 -12.12 5.77
CA ASP A 203 -1.08 -12.93 5.67
C ASP A 203 0.01 -12.13 4.94
N VAL A 204 1.10 -11.82 5.64
CA VAL A 204 2.26 -11.10 5.10
C VAL A 204 3.45 -12.05 5.12
N TYR A 205 3.80 -12.63 3.97
CA TYR A 205 4.82 -13.68 3.92
C TYR A 205 5.69 -13.76 2.66
N ASP A 206 6.86 -14.38 2.78
CA ASP A 206 7.84 -14.50 1.69
C ASP A 206 8.25 -13.13 1.09
N ASN A 207 8.14 -12.05 1.86
CA ASN A 207 8.51 -10.71 1.41
C ASN A 207 9.94 -10.34 1.83
N VAL A 208 10.49 -9.35 1.12
CA VAL A 208 11.74 -8.69 1.47
C VAL A 208 11.44 -7.23 1.83
N ALA A 209 11.70 -6.86 3.08
CA ALA A 209 11.61 -5.47 3.54
C ALA A 209 13.00 -4.98 3.97
N THR A 210 13.60 -4.10 3.18
CA THR A 210 14.98 -3.66 3.41
C THR A 210 15.22 -2.20 3.08
N ASN A 211 16.17 -1.55 3.76
CA ASN A 211 16.51 -0.15 3.53
C ASN A 211 15.30 0.81 3.67
N ASN A 212 14.25 0.43 4.39
CA ASN A 212 13.18 1.35 4.77
C ASN A 212 13.54 2.09 6.06
N THR A 213 12.69 2.99 6.55
CA THR A 213 12.80 3.49 7.93
C THR A 213 12.29 2.44 8.92
N GLY A 214 11.14 1.85 8.63
CA GLY A 214 10.56 0.68 9.27
C GLY A 214 10.27 -0.40 8.23
N GLY A 215 10.62 -1.65 8.53
CA GLY A 215 10.45 -2.77 7.59
C GLY A 215 8.98 -3.14 7.36
N ILE A 216 8.35 -3.72 8.38
CA ILE A 216 6.94 -4.13 8.37
C ILE A 216 6.21 -3.47 9.55
N LEU A 217 5.03 -2.92 9.32
CA LEU A 217 4.20 -2.24 10.30
C LEU A 217 2.81 -2.89 10.34
N VAL A 218 2.32 -3.21 11.53
CA VAL A 218 0.97 -3.71 11.79
C VAL A 218 0.31 -2.78 12.79
N PHE A 219 -0.54 -1.89 12.28
CA PHE A 219 -1.03 -0.71 12.99
C PHE A 219 -2.54 -0.75 13.19
N ASP A 220 -2.99 -0.23 14.33
CA ASP A 220 -4.36 0.23 14.53
C ASP A 220 -4.28 1.67 15.02
N LEU A 221 -4.99 2.58 14.37
CA LEU A 221 -5.01 4.02 14.66
C LEU A 221 -6.44 4.48 14.97
N PRO A 222 -6.60 5.49 15.86
CA PRO A 222 -7.90 6.02 16.24
C PRO A 222 -8.51 6.90 15.15
N ASN A 223 -9.82 7.18 15.26
CA ASN A 223 -10.57 8.11 14.40
C ASN A 223 -10.67 7.71 12.92
N LEU A 224 -10.53 6.42 12.62
CA LEU A 224 -10.76 5.87 11.29
C LEU A 224 -12.13 5.17 11.22
N GLU A 225 -12.65 4.98 10.01
CA GLU A 225 -13.97 4.37 9.80
C GLU A 225 -13.97 2.89 10.21
N ILE A 226 -12.87 2.20 9.91
CA ILE A 226 -12.62 0.83 10.32
C ILE A 226 -11.49 0.85 11.34
N GLN A 227 -11.70 0.17 12.47
CA GLN A 227 -10.77 0.05 13.60
C GLN A 227 -10.83 -1.38 14.15
N GLY A 228 -9.93 -1.73 15.05
CA GLY A 228 -9.85 -3.07 15.63
C GLY A 228 -9.11 -4.03 14.71
N GLY A 229 -7.93 -3.61 14.25
CA GLY A 229 -7.00 -4.45 13.53
C GLY A 229 -6.71 -5.74 14.30
N GLN A 230 -6.87 -6.88 13.64
CA GLN A 230 -6.63 -8.18 14.27
C GLN A 230 -6.38 -9.34 13.30
N GLY A 231 -5.70 -10.38 13.79
CA GLY A 231 -5.57 -11.63 13.04
C GLY A 231 -4.58 -11.52 11.88
N THR A 232 -3.55 -10.71 12.02
CA THR A 232 -2.46 -10.61 11.04
C THR A 232 -1.36 -11.61 11.38
N ARG A 233 -0.92 -12.38 10.39
CA ARG A 233 0.21 -13.29 10.46
C ARG A 233 1.35 -12.75 9.61
N VAL A 234 2.53 -12.63 10.21
CA VAL A 234 3.75 -12.15 9.58
C VAL A 234 4.77 -13.27 9.63
N PHE A 235 5.06 -13.92 8.49
CA PHE A 235 5.90 -15.11 8.48
C PHE A 235 6.78 -15.28 7.24
N HIS A 236 7.90 -16.00 7.34
CA HIS A 236 8.84 -16.22 6.22
C HIS A 236 9.37 -14.95 5.54
N ASN A 237 9.28 -13.78 6.19
CA ASN A 237 9.83 -12.55 5.63
C ASN A 237 11.32 -12.43 5.94
N THR A 238 12.04 -11.76 5.05
CA THR A 238 13.42 -11.29 5.30
C THR A 238 13.38 -9.79 5.54
N VAL A 239 13.63 -9.35 6.77
CA VAL A 239 13.47 -7.97 7.22
C VAL A 239 14.79 -7.44 7.75
N TYR A 240 15.50 -6.64 6.95
CA TYR A 240 16.88 -6.29 7.26
C TYR A 240 17.32 -4.91 6.82
N GLU A 241 18.28 -4.34 7.56
CA GLU A 241 18.91 -3.06 7.23
C GLU A 241 17.89 -1.93 7.01
N ASN A 242 16.75 -1.94 7.73
CA ASN A 242 15.75 -0.88 7.64
C ASN A 242 16.20 0.36 8.42
N ASN A 243 17.29 0.98 7.97
CA ASN A 243 18.02 2.05 8.64
C ASN A 243 17.95 3.40 7.90
N THR A 244 17.12 3.51 6.86
CA THR A 244 16.92 4.79 6.16
C THR A 244 16.32 5.80 7.12
N ALA A 245 16.81 7.04 7.07
CA ALA A 245 16.27 8.11 7.92
C ALA A 245 14.80 8.35 7.58
N ASN A 246 13.97 8.58 8.60
CA ASN A 246 12.55 8.90 8.38
C ASN A 246 12.43 10.20 7.58
N PHE A 247 11.74 10.13 6.45
CA PHE A 247 11.50 11.24 5.53
C PHE A 247 10.01 11.52 5.32
N ALA A 248 9.16 11.06 6.23
CA ALA A 248 7.74 11.32 6.15
C ALA A 248 7.45 12.83 6.22
N PRO A 249 6.41 13.32 5.52
CA PRO A 249 5.98 14.71 5.62
C PRO A 249 5.66 15.10 7.06
N GLU A 250 5.89 16.37 7.42
CA GLU A 250 5.60 16.87 8.75
C GLU A 250 4.13 16.66 9.12
N GLY A 251 3.89 16.05 10.28
CA GLY A 251 2.54 15.75 10.78
C GLY A 251 2.01 14.37 10.42
N ALA A 252 2.65 13.63 9.50
CA ALA A 252 2.30 12.24 9.24
C ALA A 252 2.59 11.36 10.47
N ILE A 253 1.68 10.43 10.79
CA ILE A 253 1.81 9.57 11.99
C ILE A 253 3.02 8.64 11.84
N VAL A 254 3.27 8.12 10.64
CA VAL A 254 4.43 7.27 10.32
C VAL A 254 5.77 8.00 10.56
N GLY A 255 5.77 9.34 10.59
CA GLY A 255 6.93 10.16 10.97
C GLY A 255 7.44 9.88 12.39
N ASN A 256 6.65 9.19 13.22
CA ASN A 256 7.06 8.76 14.56
C ASN A 256 7.77 7.39 14.58
N VAL A 257 7.84 6.69 13.46
CA VAL A 257 8.54 5.40 13.36
C VAL A 257 10.04 5.66 13.39
N PRO A 258 10.77 5.17 14.41
CA PRO A 258 12.21 5.37 14.46
C PRO A 258 12.90 4.58 13.35
N ALA A 259 13.83 5.23 12.65
CA ALA A 259 14.73 4.54 11.73
C ALA A 259 15.44 3.37 12.42
N GLY A 260 15.62 2.26 11.72
CA GLY A 260 16.21 1.05 12.26
C GLY A 260 15.19 0.06 12.85
N THR A 261 13.91 0.20 12.54
CA THR A 261 12.86 -0.69 13.07
C THR A 261 12.57 -1.82 12.09
N GLY A 262 12.74 -3.08 12.52
CA GLY A 262 12.44 -4.25 11.68
C GLY A 262 10.93 -4.45 11.51
N LEU A 263 10.27 -4.93 12.56
CA LEU A 263 8.81 -5.07 12.65
C LEU A 263 8.24 -4.23 13.80
N LEU A 264 7.13 -3.55 13.55
CA LEU A 264 6.42 -2.75 14.53
C LEU A 264 4.95 -3.17 14.64
N ILE A 265 4.53 -3.59 15.83
CA ILE A 265 3.14 -3.88 16.17
C ILE A 265 2.62 -2.76 17.08
N LEU A 266 1.62 -2.04 16.61
CA LEU A 266 1.02 -0.90 17.31
C LEU A 266 -0.47 -1.15 17.53
N ALA A 267 -0.86 -1.26 18.80
CA ALA A 267 -2.26 -1.32 19.23
C ALA A 267 -3.14 -2.34 18.45
N ASN A 268 -2.56 -3.50 18.11
CA ASN A 268 -3.24 -4.54 17.34
C ASN A 268 -3.43 -5.80 18.16
N ASP A 269 -4.44 -6.60 17.80
CA ASP A 269 -4.77 -7.82 18.52
C ASP A 269 -4.54 -9.08 17.69
N ASN A 270 -4.27 -10.20 18.36
CA ASN A 270 -4.18 -11.52 17.73
C ASN A 270 -3.18 -11.53 16.55
N ILE A 271 -1.94 -11.13 16.83
CA ILE A 271 -0.87 -11.05 15.84
C ILE A 271 0.09 -12.21 16.03
N GLU A 272 0.44 -12.90 14.95
CA GLU A 272 1.38 -14.01 14.97
C GLU A 272 2.60 -13.67 14.11
N VAL A 273 3.79 -13.73 14.71
CA VAL A 273 5.06 -13.43 14.04
C VAL A 273 5.98 -14.63 14.15
N PHE A 274 6.20 -15.32 13.03
CA PHE A 274 6.94 -16.58 13.07
C PHE A 274 7.79 -16.87 11.84
N GLU A 275 8.88 -17.60 12.04
CA GLU A 275 9.75 -18.07 10.94
C GLU A 275 10.27 -16.94 10.03
N ASN A 276 10.37 -15.71 10.54
CA ASN A 276 11.00 -14.59 9.85
C ASN A 276 12.50 -14.54 10.14
N THR A 277 13.25 -13.89 9.25
CA THR A 277 14.66 -13.54 9.46
C THR A 277 14.77 -12.03 9.63
N PHE A 278 15.19 -11.58 10.81
CA PHE A 278 15.49 -10.19 11.13
C PHE A 278 17.01 -9.99 11.19
N ARG A 279 17.52 -8.96 10.50
CA ARG A 279 18.95 -8.68 10.52
C ARG A 279 19.28 -7.20 10.48
N ASP A 280 20.22 -6.77 11.32
CA ASP A 280 20.86 -5.43 11.24
C ASP A 280 19.88 -4.24 11.17
N ASN A 281 18.74 -4.32 11.89
CA ASN A 281 17.85 -3.17 12.11
C ASN A 281 18.34 -2.40 13.35
N ASN A 282 18.87 -1.19 13.15
CA ASN A 282 19.66 -0.48 14.17
C ASN A 282 18.89 -0.11 15.44
N ASN A 283 17.60 0.24 15.35
CA ASN A 283 16.80 0.58 16.52
C ASN A 283 16.36 -0.68 17.27
N VAL A 284 15.66 -1.59 16.59
CA VAL A 284 15.12 -2.83 17.17
C VAL A 284 14.64 -3.77 16.06
N ASN A 285 14.79 -5.09 16.24
CA ASN A 285 14.29 -6.07 15.27
C ASN A 285 12.77 -6.21 15.33
N LEU A 286 12.19 -6.33 16.52
CA LEU A 286 10.73 -6.40 16.70
C LEU A 286 10.31 -5.56 17.91
N MET A 287 9.37 -4.65 17.70
CA MET A 287 8.79 -3.85 18.77
C MET A 287 7.27 -3.93 18.80
N VAL A 288 6.72 -4.14 19.99
CA VAL A 288 5.29 -4.16 20.29
C VAL A 288 4.97 -3.04 21.26
N TYR A 289 4.03 -2.16 20.97
CA TYR A 289 3.66 -1.11 21.92
C TYR A 289 2.24 -0.58 21.77
N SER A 290 1.78 0.08 22.83
CA SER A 290 0.47 0.71 22.90
C SER A 290 0.51 2.12 22.31
N PHE A 291 -0.56 2.54 21.65
CA PHE A 291 -0.67 3.88 21.07
C PHE A 291 -0.53 5.01 22.11
N VAL A 292 -0.97 4.81 23.35
CA VAL A 292 -0.87 5.83 24.42
C VAL A 292 0.53 5.95 25.02
N LEU A 293 1.44 5.06 24.65
CA LEU A 293 2.81 5.11 25.14
C LEU A 293 3.44 6.46 24.75
N GLY A 294 4.01 7.16 25.74
CA GLY A 294 4.56 8.51 25.53
C GLY A 294 3.55 9.65 25.68
N GLY A 295 2.32 9.38 26.14
CA GLY A 295 1.37 10.41 26.58
C GLY A 295 0.43 10.92 25.49
N ARG A 296 0.21 10.14 24.42
CA ARG A 296 -0.82 10.46 23.42
C ARG A 296 -2.20 10.37 24.06
N SER A 297 -3.04 11.37 23.82
CA SER A 297 -4.45 11.34 24.22
C SER A 297 -5.26 10.55 23.20
N ILE A 298 -6.31 9.87 23.70
CA ILE A 298 -7.32 9.23 22.87
C ILE A 298 -8.63 9.95 23.14
N ASP A 299 -9.15 10.58 22.10
CA ASP A 299 -10.48 11.20 22.13
C ASP A 299 -11.56 10.28 21.53
N ASP A 300 -11.14 9.20 20.86
CA ASP A 300 -12.01 8.18 20.28
C ASP A 300 -12.39 7.13 21.35
N PRO A 301 -13.65 7.09 21.83
CA PRO A 301 -14.07 6.15 22.87
C PRO A 301 -14.19 4.70 22.36
N SER A 302 -14.16 4.48 21.04
CA SER A 302 -14.25 3.16 20.42
C SER A 302 -12.89 2.54 20.11
N TYR A 303 -11.83 3.33 20.20
CA TYR A 303 -10.48 2.88 19.89
C TYR A 303 -9.85 2.08 21.03
N ASP A 304 -9.24 0.96 20.68
CA ASP A 304 -8.43 0.17 21.58
C ASP A 304 -6.93 0.43 21.36
N PRO A 305 -6.24 1.08 22.30
CA PRO A 305 -4.83 1.42 22.08
C PRO A 305 -3.85 0.34 22.54
N TYR A 306 -4.32 -0.78 23.07
CA TYR A 306 -3.47 -1.78 23.72
C TYR A 306 -3.27 -2.97 22.80
N PRO A 307 -2.03 -3.45 22.59
CA PRO A 307 -1.81 -4.69 21.88
C PRO A 307 -2.13 -5.89 22.79
N GLU A 308 -2.94 -6.83 22.29
CA GLU A 308 -3.36 -8.02 23.03
C GLU A 308 -3.16 -9.29 22.18
N GLN A 309 -2.84 -10.43 22.82
CA GLN A 309 -2.68 -11.72 22.11
C GLN A 309 -1.63 -11.71 20.99
N ILE A 310 -0.41 -11.30 21.32
CA ILE A 310 0.73 -11.26 20.39
C ILE A 310 1.58 -12.50 20.57
N TYR A 311 1.78 -13.26 19.51
CA TYR A 311 2.53 -14.51 19.48
C TYR A 311 3.80 -14.30 18.66
N ILE A 312 4.96 -14.55 19.26
CA ILE A 312 6.27 -14.34 18.61
C ILE A 312 7.11 -15.59 18.87
N HIS A 313 7.40 -16.36 17.83
CA HIS A 313 8.15 -17.62 17.97
C HIS A 313 8.90 -17.97 16.69
N ASP A 314 9.89 -18.86 16.78
CA ASP A 314 10.62 -19.43 15.63
C ASP A 314 11.24 -18.43 14.66
N ASN A 315 11.40 -17.17 15.05
CA ASN A 315 12.11 -16.15 14.28
C ASN A 315 13.62 -16.26 14.50
N GLN A 316 14.39 -15.89 13.48
CA GLN A 316 15.84 -15.80 13.51
C GLN A 316 16.26 -14.33 13.58
N TYR A 317 17.21 -14.03 14.46
CA TYR A 317 17.71 -12.68 14.67
C TYR A 317 19.24 -12.67 14.52
N GLU A 318 19.74 -11.75 13.70
CA GLU A 318 21.18 -11.55 13.48
C GLU A 318 21.52 -10.06 13.55
N GLY A 319 22.19 -9.62 14.61
CA GLY A 319 22.54 -8.20 14.77
C GLY A 319 21.34 -7.27 14.94
N GLY A 320 21.58 -5.96 14.78
CA GLY A 320 20.61 -4.91 15.09
C GLY A 320 20.66 -4.41 16.54
N GLY A 321 19.79 -3.47 16.88
CA GLY A 321 19.68 -2.86 18.22
C GLY A 321 20.84 -1.94 18.61
N THR A 322 21.72 -1.61 17.68
CA THR A 322 22.95 -0.84 17.88
C THR A 322 22.72 0.64 18.17
N GLU A 323 21.64 1.23 17.63
CA GLU A 323 21.28 2.64 17.77
C GLU A 323 19.80 2.79 18.19
N PRO A 324 19.46 2.49 19.46
CA PRO A 324 18.09 2.56 19.92
C PRO A 324 17.54 3.99 19.85
N ALA A 325 16.45 4.17 19.11
CA ALA A 325 15.91 5.47 18.73
C ALA A 325 14.48 5.73 19.24
N HIS A 326 13.68 4.70 19.51
CA HIS A 326 12.37 4.90 20.17
C HIS A 326 12.55 5.62 21.51
N ALA A 327 11.74 6.64 21.81
CA ALA A 327 11.99 7.57 22.92
C ALA A 327 12.24 6.90 24.29
N LEU A 328 11.48 5.85 24.63
CA LEU A 328 11.70 5.11 25.88
C LEU A 328 12.90 4.17 25.82
N LEU A 329 13.13 3.55 24.66
CA LEU A 329 14.21 2.60 24.45
C LEU A 329 15.57 3.32 24.42
N ALA A 330 15.62 4.51 23.82
CA ALA A 330 16.77 5.41 23.83
C ALA A 330 17.12 5.86 25.25
N LYS A 331 16.12 6.18 26.09
CA LYS A 331 16.34 6.51 27.51
C LYS A 331 16.91 5.32 28.29
N TRP A 332 16.36 4.12 28.07
CA TRP A 332 16.87 2.89 28.67
C TRP A 332 18.32 2.59 28.23
N HIS A 333 18.62 2.73 26.95
CA HIS A 333 19.96 2.58 26.38
C HIS A 333 20.95 3.56 27.04
N ALA A 334 20.59 4.84 27.12
CA ALA A 334 21.43 5.87 27.74
C ALA A 334 21.70 5.62 29.24
N ALA A 335 20.74 5.02 29.95
CA ALA A 335 20.88 4.72 31.38
C ALA A 335 21.69 3.45 31.66
N THR A 336 21.59 2.43 30.80
CA THR A 336 22.17 1.10 31.04
C THR A 336 23.44 0.82 30.25
N GLY A 337 23.64 1.50 29.11
CA GLY A 337 24.69 1.21 28.14
C GLY A 337 24.43 -0.04 27.29
N ASN A 338 23.27 -0.69 27.44
CA ASN A 338 22.93 -1.92 26.71
C ASN A 338 22.28 -1.62 25.36
N HIS A 339 22.59 -2.39 24.33
CA HIS A 339 21.90 -2.36 23.03
C HIS A 339 20.49 -2.95 23.13
N SER A 340 19.60 -2.62 22.19
CA SER A 340 18.26 -3.21 22.16
C SER A 340 18.36 -4.73 22.01
N PRO A 341 17.53 -5.50 22.74
CA PRO A 341 17.36 -6.91 22.43
C PRO A 341 16.56 -7.11 21.13
N ASP A 342 16.39 -8.38 20.76
CA ASP A 342 15.62 -8.80 19.58
C ASP A 342 14.17 -8.33 19.64
N ILE A 343 13.54 -8.48 20.81
CA ILE A 343 12.13 -8.19 21.03
C ILE A 343 11.99 -7.15 22.14
N VAL A 344 11.28 -6.06 21.86
CA VAL A 344 10.95 -5.01 22.83
C VAL A 344 9.43 -4.88 22.95
N TRP A 345 8.92 -4.93 24.17
CA TRP A 345 7.53 -4.61 24.48
C TRP A 345 7.44 -3.31 25.28
N GLY A 346 6.50 -2.43 24.90
CA GLY A 346 6.26 -1.14 25.55
C GLY A 346 5.78 -1.26 27.01
N GLY A 347 5.17 -2.38 27.40
CA GLY A 347 4.83 -2.70 28.79
C GLY A 347 3.52 -2.12 29.31
N LEU A 348 2.76 -1.38 28.49
CA LEU A 348 1.42 -0.91 28.87
C LEU A 348 0.37 -1.97 28.56
N ILE A 349 -0.55 -2.17 29.51
CA ILE A 349 -1.71 -3.05 29.39
C ILE A 349 -2.98 -2.27 29.71
N ARG A 350 -4.11 -2.75 29.18
CA ARG A 350 -5.43 -2.22 29.52
C ARG A 350 -5.68 -2.30 31.03
N ALA A 351 -6.30 -1.27 31.60
CA ALA A 351 -6.68 -1.27 33.01
C ALA A 351 -7.59 -2.46 33.35
N GLY A 352 -7.18 -3.30 34.30
CA GLY A 352 -7.89 -4.53 34.66
C GLY A 352 -7.65 -5.70 33.70
N GLY A 353 -6.81 -5.52 32.67
CA GLY A 353 -6.35 -6.58 31.77
C GLY A 353 -5.36 -7.52 32.45
N SER A 354 -5.17 -8.69 31.84
CA SER A 354 -4.20 -9.70 32.27
C SER A 354 -2.96 -9.64 31.38
N ILE A 355 -1.79 -9.96 31.95
CA ILE A 355 -0.58 -10.21 31.17
C ILE A 355 -0.55 -11.64 30.59
N GLU A 356 -1.41 -12.53 31.09
CA GLU A 356 -1.48 -13.91 30.65
C GLU A 356 -1.82 -13.98 29.15
N ASN A 357 -0.94 -14.59 28.37
CA ASN A 357 -1.02 -14.68 26.91
C ASN A 357 -1.13 -13.33 26.17
N LEU A 358 -0.74 -12.22 26.81
CA LEU A 358 -0.73 -10.91 26.15
C LEU A 358 0.41 -10.82 25.15
N ILE A 359 1.63 -11.13 25.60
CA ILE A 359 2.78 -11.43 24.73
C ILE A 359 3.19 -12.86 25.03
N CYS A 360 3.20 -13.70 24.01
CA CYS A 360 3.47 -15.12 24.06
C CYS A 360 4.74 -15.42 23.24
N LEU A 361 5.80 -15.88 23.91
CA LEU A 361 7.11 -16.16 23.32
C LEU A 361 7.37 -17.67 23.10
N GLY A 362 6.32 -18.49 23.23
CA GLY A 362 6.39 -19.96 23.19
C GLY A 362 6.74 -20.61 24.53
N GLU A 363 6.84 -21.95 24.56
CA GLU A 363 6.98 -22.72 25.81
C GLU A 363 8.37 -22.57 26.46
N ALA A 364 9.40 -22.35 25.64
CA ALA A 364 10.78 -22.18 26.09
C ALA A 364 11.44 -21.02 25.32
N PRO A 365 11.14 -19.76 25.69
CA PRO A 365 11.67 -18.58 25.02
C PRO A 365 13.21 -18.59 25.03
N SER A 366 13.83 -18.31 23.89
CA SER A 366 15.30 -18.28 23.74
C SER A 366 15.82 -16.95 23.17
N GLN A 367 14.91 -16.11 22.69
CA GLN A 367 15.16 -14.78 22.16
C GLN A 367 15.50 -13.82 23.30
N THR A 368 16.27 -12.77 23.00
CA THR A 368 16.46 -11.68 23.95
C THR A 368 15.22 -10.79 23.99
N PHE A 369 14.83 -10.36 25.18
CA PHE A 369 13.57 -9.64 25.40
C PHE A 369 13.75 -8.47 26.38
N LEU A 370 12.98 -7.39 26.16
CA LEU A 370 12.86 -6.27 27.09
C LEU A 370 11.42 -5.77 27.15
N ASN A 371 10.85 -5.82 28.34
CA ASN A 371 9.66 -5.08 28.72
C ASN A 371 10.09 -3.70 29.27
N LEU A 372 9.60 -2.61 28.65
CA LEU A 372 9.90 -1.23 29.03
C LEU A 372 9.06 -0.72 30.21
N GLY A 373 8.09 -1.51 30.69
CA GLY A 373 7.27 -1.20 31.88
C GLY A 373 6.28 -0.04 31.72
N GLY A 374 6.22 0.61 30.55
CA GLY A 374 5.26 1.67 30.24
C GLY A 374 5.49 3.03 30.92
N THR A 375 6.43 3.13 31.87
CA THR A 375 6.67 4.35 32.66
C THR A 375 7.78 5.24 32.09
N GLY A 376 8.69 4.63 31.30
CA GLY A 376 9.92 5.28 30.85
C GLY A 376 10.99 5.43 31.92
N ASN A 377 10.80 4.85 33.10
CA ASN A 377 11.83 4.70 34.12
C ASN A 377 12.62 3.41 33.86
N PRO A 378 13.94 3.47 33.64
CA PRO A 378 14.76 2.27 33.42
C PRO A 378 14.66 1.22 34.55
N GLU A 379 14.36 1.64 35.79
CA GLU A 379 14.20 0.73 36.93
C GLU A 379 12.94 -0.15 36.85
N ASP A 380 11.94 0.25 36.06
CA ASP A 380 10.69 -0.49 35.89
C ASP A 380 10.78 -1.49 34.72
N THR A 381 11.94 -1.59 34.07
CA THR A 381 12.14 -2.50 32.94
C THR A 381 12.44 -3.92 33.40
N SER A 382 12.09 -4.91 32.57
CA SER A 382 12.34 -6.33 32.85
C SER A 382 12.81 -7.05 31.60
N THR A 383 13.81 -7.92 31.74
CA THR A 383 14.25 -8.86 30.69
C THR A 383 13.75 -10.28 30.95
N ASP A 384 12.90 -10.48 31.96
CA ASP A 384 12.37 -11.78 32.33
C ASP A 384 11.35 -12.27 31.30
N THR A 385 11.60 -13.45 30.74
CA THR A 385 10.72 -14.11 29.75
C THR A 385 9.77 -15.12 30.39
N GLU A 386 9.94 -15.50 31.67
CA GLU A 386 9.07 -16.47 32.34
C GLU A 386 7.59 -16.07 32.31
N PRO A 387 7.20 -14.80 32.53
CA PRO A 387 5.80 -14.38 32.43
C PRO A 387 5.21 -14.45 31.01
N HIS A 388 6.06 -14.60 30.00
CA HIS A 388 5.71 -14.63 28.59
C HIS A 388 5.79 -16.03 27.98
N ALA A 389 6.17 -17.03 28.78
CA ALA A 389 6.14 -18.42 28.36
C ALA A 389 4.69 -18.95 28.33
N CYS A 390 4.32 -19.61 27.25
CA CYS A 390 2.93 -19.92 26.92
C CYS A 390 2.87 -21.07 25.91
N SER A 391 1.72 -21.74 25.83
CA SER A 391 1.44 -22.65 24.71
C SER A 391 0.90 -21.86 23.53
N LEU A 392 1.50 -22.07 22.36
CA LEU A 392 1.05 -21.43 21.12
C LEU A 392 -0.34 -21.93 20.71
N PRO A 393 -1.18 -21.07 20.11
CA PRO A 393 -2.43 -21.49 19.49
C PRO A 393 -2.15 -22.52 18.39
N ARG A 394 -3.00 -23.54 18.29
CA ARG A 394 -2.86 -24.66 17.34
C ARG A 394 -3.69 -24.48 16.09
#